data_AF-A0A7L4D2A4-F1
#
_entry.id   AF-A0A7L4D2A4-F1
#
_cell.length_a   1.000
_cell.length_b   1.000
_cell.length_c   1.000
_cell.angle_alpha   90.00
_cell.angle_beta   90.00
_cell.angle_gamma   90.00
#
_symmetry.space_group_name_H-M   'P 1'
#
loop_
_entity.id
_entity.type
_entity.pdbx_description
1 polymer ?
#
loop_
_entity_poly.entity_id
_entity_poly.type
_entity_poly.pdbx_seq_one_letter_code
_entity_poly.pdbx_strand_id
1 'polypeptide(L)' 'VVVVQNASVLDLKKALRRHVQLRQARQGGVPQLSWKYIWRTYHLTYAGEKLADDRKKLREYGIRNRDEVSFIKKLRK' A
#
# COMPACT_ATOMS: atom_id res chain seq x y z
N VAL A 1 4.22 8.52 -0.07
CA VAL A 1 5.17 7.39 -0.30
C VAL A 1 5.74 7.54 -1.69
N VAL A 2 7.00 7.13 -1.94
CA VAL A 2 7.62 7.21 -3.27
C VAL A 2 7.86 5.80 -3.80
N VAL A 3 7.54 5.60 -5.07
CA VAL A 3 7.80 4.36 -5.83
C VAL A 3 8.33 4.74 -7.22
N VAL A 4 8.98 3.79 -7.90
CA VAL A 4 9.46 3.99 -9.28
C VAL A 4 8.30 4.05 -10.27
N GLN A 5 8.49 4.69 -11.42
CA GLN A 5 7.42 4.93 -12.41
C GLN A 5 6.75 3.63 -12.93
N ASN A 6 7.51 2.53 -12.97
CA ASN A 6 7.02 1.20 -13.40
C ASN A 6 6.77 0.26 -12.20
N ALA A 7 6.41 0.81 -11.05
CA ALA A 7 6.11 0.03 -9.85
C ALA A 7 4.86 -0.83 -10.02
N SER A 8 4.89 -2.02 -9.43
CA SER A 8 3.69 -2.84 -9.25
C SER A 8 2.96 -2.51 -7.94
N VAL A 9 1.77 -3.09 -7.77
CA VAL A 9 1.05 -3.04 -6.48
C VAL A 9 1.90 -3.60 -5.33
N LEU A 10 2.69 -4.64 -5.58
CA LEU A 10 3.62 -5.18 -4.57
C LEU A 10 4.67 -4.15 -4.14
N ASP A 11 5.23 -3.40 -5.08
CA ASP A 11 6.21 -2.35 -4.79
C ASP A 11 5.59 -1.25 -3.94
N LEU A 12 4.34 -0.85 -4.24
CA LEU A 12 3.59 0.11 -3.42
C LEU A 12 3.39 -0.39 -1.99
N LYS A 13 2.97 -1.66 -1.81
CA LYS A 13 2.81 -2.28 -0.48
C LYS A 13 4.13 -2.30 0.30
N LYS A 14 5.24 -2.67 -0.35
CA LYS A 14 6.59 -2.63 0.25
C LYS A 14 6.99 -1.21 0.65
N ALA A 15 6.74 -0.23 -0.21
CA ALA A 15 7.08 1.16 0.04
C ALA A 15 6.24 1.77 1.19
N LEU A 16 4.95 1.43 1.29
CA LEU A 16 4.10 1.78 2.44
C LEU A 16 4.66 1.20 3.74
N ARG A 17 4.98 -0.09 3.74
CA ARG A 17 5.61 -0.75 4.89
C ARG A 17 6.89 -0.04 5.32
N ARG A 18 7.79 0.20 4.36
CA ARG A 18 9.07 0.85 4.61
C ARG A 18 8.89 2.27 5.15
N HIS A 19 7.95 3.03 4.58
CA HIS A 19 7.67 4.41 4.99
C HIS A 19 7.23 4.49 6.45
N VAL A 20 6.28 3.65 6.86
CA VAL A 20 5.80 3.62 8.25
C VAL A 20 6.88 3.15 9.22
N GLN A 21 7.64 2.11 8.87
CA GLN A 21 8.75 1.63 9.68
C GLN A 21 9.82 2.72 9.91
N LEU A 22 10.18 3.47 8.86
CA LEU A 22 11.11 4.59 8.96
C LEU A 22 10.58 5.70 9.84
N ARG A 23 9.30 6.03 9.72
CA ARG A 23 8.64 7.06 10.54
C ARG A 23 8.68 6.67 12.02
N GLN A 24 8.35 5.42 12.36
CA GLN A 24 8.39 4.91 13.73
C GLN A 24 9.81 4.90 14.31
N ALA A 25 10.79 4.40 13.55
CA ALA A 25 12.18 4.34 14.01
C ALA A 25 12.74 5.74 14.35
N ARG A 26 12.41 6.76 13.56
CA ARG A 26 12.81 8.16 13.81
C ARG A 26 12.15 8.77 15.04
N GLN A 27 11.00 8.24 15.44
CA GLN A 27 10.27 8.67 16.64
C GLN A 27 10.67 7.86 17.88
N GLY A 28 11.71 7.01 17.80
CA GLY A 28 12.14 6.13 18.89
C GLY A 28 11.17 4.98 19.18
N GLY A 29 10.20 4.73 18.30
CA GLY A 29 9.19 3.68 18.49
C GLY A 29 9.61 2.32 17.95
N VAL A 30 9.16 1.26 18.61
CA VAL A 30 9.27 -0.13 18.14
C VAL A 30 8.12 -0.44 17.16
N PRO A 31 8.33 -1.24 16.09
CA PRO A 31 7.27 -1.59 15.15
C PRO A 31 6.10 -2.35 15.82
N GLN A 32 4.93 -1.72 15.93
CA GLN A 32 3.72 -2.33 16.50
C GLN A 32 2.73 -2.88 15.44
N LEU A 33 3.00 -2.68 14.15
CA LEU A 33 2.06 -3.00 13.07
C LEU A 33 2.37 -4.35 12.41
N SER A 34 1.39 -5.26 12.44
CA SER A 34 1.42 -6.49 11.65
C SER A 34 0.98 -6.23 10.20
N TRP A 35 1.94 -6.05 9.30
CA TRP A 35 1.66 -5.89 7.86
C TRP A 35 0.93 -7.09 7.26
N LYS A 36 1.21 -8.31 7.76
CA LYS A 36 0.45 -9.52 7.40
C LYS A 36 -1.03 -9.35 7.74
N TYR A 37 -1.35 -8.81 8.92
CA TYR A 37 -2.73 -8.51 9.31
C TYR A 37 -3.34 -7.44 8.40
N ILE A 38 -2.64 -6.33 8.17
CA ILE A 38 -3.13 -5.23 7.31
C ILE A 38 -3.49 -5.74 5.90
N TRP A 39 -2.60 -6.48 5.24
CA TRP A 39 -2.86 -7.00 3.89
C TRP A 39 -3.93 -8.08 3.85
N ARG A 40 -4.11 -8.83 4.94
CA ARG A 40 -5.21 -9.77 5.08
C ARG A 40 -6.55 -9.04 5.27
N THR A 41 -6.58 -7.96 6.03
CA THR A 41 -7.82 -7.29 6.49
C THR A 41 -8.29 -6.16 5.57
N TYR A 42 -7.40 -5.53 4.81
CA TYR A 42 -7.72 -4.37 3.98
C TYR A 42 -7.27 -4.59 2.52
N HIS A 43 -7.98 -3.96 1.59
CA HIS A 43 -7.48 -3.70 0.24
C HIS A 43 -6.96 -2.28 0.15
N LEU A 44 -5.98 -2.06 -0.73
CA LEU A 44 -5.76 -0.74 -1.31
C LEU A 44 -6.77 -0.53 -2.45
N THR A 45 -7.28 0.67 -2.60
CA THR A 45 -8.24 1.05 -3.64
C THR A 45 -7.91 2.38 -4.29
N TYR A 46 -8.15 2.46 -5.59
CA TYR A 46 -8.07 3.68 -6.38
C TYR A 46 -9.33 3.77 -7.25
N ALA A 47 -10.03 4.91 -7.22
CA ALA A 47 -11.26 5.13 -7.99
C ALA A 47 -12.30 3.98 -7.88
N GLY A 48 -12.44 3.38 -6.69
CA GLY A 48 -13.33 2.23 -6.45
C GLY A 48 -12.78 0.86 -6.90
N GLU A 49 -11.71 0.82 -7.68
CA GLU A 49 -11.03 -0.42 -8.08
C GLU A 49 -10.08 -0.90 -6.98
N LYS A 50 -10.10 -2.22 -6.70
CA LYS A 50 -9.20 -2.86 -5.74
C LYS A 50 -7.86 -3.18 -6.42
N LEU A 51 -6.78 -2.77 -5.77
CA LEU A 51 -5.40 -3.13 -6.13
C LEU A 51 -5.09 -4.54 -5.61
N ALA A 52 -5.73 -5.54 -6.23
CA ALA A 52 -5.70 -6.93 -5.79
C ALA A 52 -4.55 -7.76 -6.42
N ASP A 53 -4.09 -7.38 -7.61
CA ASP A 53 -2.99 -8.08 -8.30
C ASP A 53 -1.65 -7.41 -8.00
N ASP A 54 -0.78 -8.14 -7.29
CA ASP A 54 0.56 -7.70 -6.90
C ASP A 54 1.53 -7.52 -8.08
N ARG A 55 1.23 -8.11 -9.24
CA ARG A 55 2.06 -8.04 -10.46
C ARG A 55 1.66 -6.88 -11.37
N LYS A 56 0.38 -6.51 -11.40
CA LYS A 56 -0.13 -5.39 -12.21
C LYS A 56 0.54 -4.07 -11.82
N LYS A 57 0.91 -3.27 -12.83
CA LYS A 57 1.56 -1.97 -12.63
C LYS A 57 0.56 -0.92 -12.19
N LEU A 58 1.00 0.03 -11.36
CA LEU A 58 0.14 1.11 -10.87
C LEU A 58 -0.45 1.94 -12.04
N ARG A 59 0.34 2.18 -13.08
CA ARG A 59 -0.10 2.88 -14.30
C ARG A 59 -1.23 2.17 -15.04
N GLU A 60 -1.33 0.85 -14.93
CA GLU A 60 -2.41 0.06 -15.55
C GLU A 60 -3.73 0.17 -14.78
N TYR A 61 -3.69 0.68 -13.55
CA TYR A 61 -4.87 1.14 -12.80
C TYR A 61 -5.18 2.62 -13.04
N GLY A 62 -4.42 3.30 -13.91
CA GLY A 62 -4.54 4.74 -14.14
C GLY A 62 -3.86 5.62 -13.08
N ILE A 63 -3.19 5.03 -12.08
CA ILE A 63 -2.54 5.76 -10.99
C ILE A 63 -1.31 6.50 -11.51
N ARG A 64 -1.25 7.80 -11.23
CA ARG A 64 -0.14 8.69 -11.59
C ARG A 64 0.57 9.24 -10.36
N ASN A 65 1.65 9.97 -10.60
CA ASN A 65 2.33 10.69 -9.53
C ASN A 65 1.38 11.70 -8.88
N ARG A 66 1.41 11.80 -7.56
CA ARG A 66 0.52 12.64 -6.71
C ARG A 66 -0.93 12.17 -6.59
N ASP A 67 -1.27 11.02 -7.16
CA ASP A 67 -2.58 10.42 -6.90
C ASP A 67 -2.68 9.84 -5.49
N GLU A 68 -3.92 9.78 -4.99
CA GLU A 68 -4.25 9.22 -3.70
C GLU A 68 -4.79 7.79 -3.84
N VAL A 69 -4.33 6.92 -2.94
CA VAL A 69 -4.82 5.54 -2.81
C VAL A 69 -5.28 5.36 -1.38
N SER A 70 -6.45 4.75 -1.18
CA SER A 70 -7.05 4.58 0.13
C SER A 70 -7.08 3.11 0.55
N PHE A 71 -7.23 2.87 1.85
CA PHE A 71 -7.53 1.54 2.37
C PHE A 71 -9.04 1.35 2.48
N ILE A 72 -9.54 0.17 2.10
CA ILE A 72 -10.91 -0.28 2.39
C ILE A 72 -10.88 -1.59 3.17
N LYS A 73 -11.76 -1.72 4.17
CA LYS A 73 -11.89 -2.96 4.96
C LYS A 73 -12.51 -4.06 4.10
N LYS A 74 -11.94 -5.26 4.14
CA LYS A 74 -12.55 -6.44 3.50
C LYS A 74 -13.80 -6.85 4.28
N LEU A 75 -14.88 -7.11 3.56
CA LEU A 75 -16.05 -7.80 4.12
C LEU A 75 -15.60 -9.21 4.53
N ARG A 76 -15.82 -9.55 5.80
CA ARG A 76 -15.67 -10.93 6.28
C ARG A 76 -16.98 -11.64 5.90
N LYS A 77 -16.89 -12.81 5.27
CA LYS A 77 -18.03 -13.73 5.21
C LYS A 77 -18.34 -14.23 6.62
#